data_AF-A0A5C4SBM8-F1
#
_entry.id   AF-A0A5C4SBM8-F1
#
_cell.length_a   1.000
_cell.length_b   1.000
_cell.length_c   1.000
_cell.angle_alpha   90.00
_cell.angle_beta   90.00
_cell.angle_gamma   90.00
#
_symmetry.space_group_name_H-M   'P 1'
#
loop_
_entity.id
_entity.type
_entity.pdbx_description
1 polymer ?
#
loop_
_entity_poly.entity_id
_entity_poly.type
_entity_poly.pdbx_seq_one_letter_code
_entity_poly.pdbx_strand_id
1 'polypeptide(L)' 'NWFLSMEDAQEKLDMWREEYNNFRPHSSLGDIPPNEYIEMNKNSSDPLLLTGS' A
#
# COMPACT_ATOMS: atom_id res chain seq x y z
N ASN A 1 22.43 6.55 -12.28
CA ASN A 1 21.78 7.49 -11.36
C ASN A 1 20.28 7.36 -11.49
N TRP A 2 19.65 6.60 -10.59
CA TRP A 2 18.18 6.43 -10.54
C TRP A 2 17.49 7.55 -9.74
N PHE A 3 18.28 8.23 -8.88
CA PHE A 3 17.88 9.36 -8.07
C PHE A 3 18.82 10.54 -8.29
N LEU A 4 18.26 11.74 -8.28
CA LEU A 4 18.98 13.00 -8.45
C LEU A 4 19.47 13.57 -7.11
N SER A 5 18.77 13.26 -6.01
CA SER A 5 19.11 13.61 -4.62
C SER A 5 18.38 12.68 -3.63
N MET A 6 18.61 12.88 -2.33
CA MET A 6 17.85 12.19 -1.28
C MET A 6 16.37 12.62 -1.29
N GLU A 7 16.10 13.91 -1.51
CA GLU A 7 14.73 14.42 -1.66
C GLU A 7 14.00 13.77 -2.84
N ASP A 8 14.63 13.62 -4.01
CA ASP A 8 14.04 12.94 -5.17
C ASP A 8 13.76 11.46 -4.89
N ALA A 9 14.63 10.80 -4.11
CA ALA A 9 14.38 9.43 -3.67
C ALA A 9 13.18 9.34 -2.72
N GLN A 10 13.06 10.28 -1.78
CA GLN A 10 11.95 10.35 -0.83
C GLN A 10 10.62 10.58 -1.55
N GLU A 11 10.56 11.57 -2.45
CA GLU A 11 9.37 11.89 -3.24
C GLU A 11 8.90 10.71 -4.08
N LYS A 12 9.83 10.05 -4.77
CA LYS A 12 9.52 8.86 -5.56
C LYS A 12 9.00 7.72 -4.70
N LEU A 13 9.59 7.50 -3.53
CA LEU A 13 9.12 6.45 -2.60
C LEU A 13 7.73 6.74 -2.07
N ASP A 14 7.43 7.98 -1.73
CA ASP A 14 6.12 8.37 -1.21
C ASP A 14 5.03 8.25 -2.29
N MET A 15 5.32 8.69 -3.52
CA MET A 15 4.46 8.46 -4.68
C MET A 15 4.23 6.96 -4.91
N TRP A 16 5.29 6.14 -4.87
CA TRP A 16 5.17 4.70 -5.06
C TRP A 16 4.32 4.03 -3.98
N ARG A 17 4.47 4.46 -2.72
CA ARG A 17 3.68 3.96 -1.60
C ARG A 17 2.20 4.30 -1.80
N GLU A 18 1.89 5.52 -2.23
CA GLU A 18 0.52 5.94 -2.51
C GLU A 18 -0.08 5.11 -3.64
N GLU A 19 0.64 4.94 -4.75
CA GLU A 19 0.20 4.15 -5.89
C GLU A 19 -0.04 2.68 -5.54
N TYR A 20 0.90 2.07 -4.83
CA TYR A 20 0.82 0.67 -4.44
C TYR A 20 -0.38 0.43 -3.52
N ASN A 21 -0.57 1.29 -2.51
CA ASN A 21 -1.60 1.07 -1.50
C ASN A 21 -3.02 1.39 -2.00
N ASN A 22 -3.17 2.34 -2.93
CA ASN A 22 -4.49 2.83 -3.34
C ASN A 22 -4.95 2.33 -4.71
N PHE A 23 -4.04 2.05 -5.64
CA PHE A 23 -4.41 1.86 -7.05
C PHE A 23 -3.92 0.54 -7.65
N ARG A 24 -2.94 -0.13 -7.03
CA ARG A 24 -2.36 -1.33 -7.60
C ARG A 24 -3.08 -2.59 -7.12
N PRO A 25 -3.81 -3.31 -8.00
CA PRO A 25 -4.45 -4.55 -7.61
C PRO A 25 -3.42 -5.66 -7.39
N HIS A 26 -3.70 -6.54 -6.44
CA HIS A 26 -2.87 -7.71 -6.12
C HIS A 26 -3.71 -8.98 -6.15
N SER A 27 -3.30 -9.97 -6.95
CA SER A 27 -4.03 -11.25 -7.06
C SER A 27 -4.11 -12.02 -5.74
N SER A 28 -3.11 -11.87 -4.85
CA SER A 28 -3.14 -12.42 -3.50
C SER A 28 -4.21 -11.80 -2.59
N LEU A 29 -4.68 -10.59 -2.92
CA LEU A 29 -5.75 -9.90 -2.21
C LEU A 29 -7.11 -10.02 -2.93
N GLY A 30 -7.20 -10.80 -4.01
CA GLY A 30 -8.41 -10.90 -4.82
C GLY A 30 -8.51 -9.80 -5.89
N ASP A 31 -7.38 -9.38 -6.45
CA ASP A 31 -7.28 -8.35 -7.49
C ASP A 31 -7.77 -6.96 -7.07
N ILE A 32 -7.62 -6.63 -5.78
CA ILE A 32 -7.89 -5.29 -5.21
C ILE A 32 -6.64 -4.68 -4.59
N PRO A 33 -6.58 -3.34 -4.43
CA PRO A 33 -5.50 -2.65 -3.73
C PRO A 33 -5.49 -2.95 -2.21
N PRO A 34 -4.33 -2.81 -1.55
CA PRO A 34 -4.19 -3.03 -0.11
C PRO A 34 -5.16 -2.22 0.75
N ASN A 35 -5.38 -0.94 0.45
CA ASN A 35 -6.28 -0.10 1.25
C ASN A 35 -7.73 -0.59 1.15
N GLU A 36 -8.18 -0.96 -0.04
CA GLU A 36 -9.52 -1.52 -0.25
C GLU A 36 -9.69 -2.85 0.49
N TYR A 37 -8.67 -3.71 0.44
CA TYR A 37 -8.66 -4.95 1.23
C TYR A 37 -8.78 -4.67 2.73
N ILE A 38 -8.03 -3.70 3.26
CA ILE A 38 -8.10 -3.32 4.68
C ILE A 38 -9.50 -2.79 5.04
N GLU A 39 -10.13 -1.98 4.18
CA GLU A 39 -11.48 -1.48 4.41
C GLU A 39 -12.53 -2.59 4.44
N MET A 40 -12.47 -3.53 3.50
CA MET A 40 -13.36 -4.70 3.47
C MET A 40 -13.23 -5.57 4.73
N ASN A 41 -12.01 -5.77 5.21
CA ASN A 41 -11.72 -6.56 6.42
C ASN A 41 -12.00 -5.79 7.72
N LYS A 42 -11.82 -4.46 7.77
CA LYS A 42 -12.23 -3.64 8.94
C LYS A 42 -13.74 -3.74 9.19
N ASN A 43 -14.53 -3.79 8.13
CA ASN A 43 -15.98 -3.97 8.21
C ASN A 43 -16.39 -5.38 8.65
N SER A 44 -15.47 -6.34 8.54
CA SER A 44 -15.65 -7.75 8.89
C SER A 44 -14.81 -8.03 10.13
N SER A 45 -15.27 -7.66 11.32
CA SER A 45 -14.58 -7.73 12.63
C SER A 45 -13.48 -8.80 12.80
N ASP A 46 -12.30 -8.60 12.20
CA ASP A 46 -11.18 -9.55 12.28
C ASP A 46 -9.93 -8.81 12.81
N PRO A 47 -9.44 -9.11 14.02
CA PRO A 47 -8.45 -8.28 14.72
C PRO A 47 -7.02 -8.32 14.13
N LEU A 48 -6.78 -9.16 13.11
CA LEU A 48 -5.42 -9.54 12.70
C LEU A 48 -4.72 -8.55 11.75
N LEU A 49 -5.37 -7.48 11.31
CA LEU A 49 -4.76 -6.48 10.40
C LEU A 49 -3.88 -5.43 11.10
N LEU A 50 -3.67 -5.52 12.41
CA LEU A 50 -2.88 -4.53 13.15
C LEU A 50 -1.39 -4.90 13.33
N THR A 51 -0.96 -6.12 12.99
CA THR A 51 0.42 -6.57 13.27
C THR A 51 1.24 -6.73 12.00
N GLY A 52 1.55 -5.59 11.37
CA GLY A 52 2.71 -5.47 10.48
C GLY A 52 3.81 -4.73 11.21
N SER A 53 4.43 -5.37 12.20
CA SER A 53 5.65 -4.93 12.90
C SER A 53 6.85 -5.74 12.43
#